data_AF-A0AAV5NQX9-F1
#
_entry.id   AF-A0AAV5NQX9-F1
#
_cell.length_a   1.000
_cell.length_b   1.000
_cell.length_c   1.000
_cell.angle_alpha   90.00
_cell.angle_beta   90.00
_cell.angle_gamma   90.00
#
_symmetry.space_group_name_H-M   'P 1'
#
loop_
_entity.id
_entity.type
_entity.pdbx_description
1 polymer ?
#
loop_
_entity_poly.entity_id
_entity_poly.type
_entity_poly.pdbx_seq_one_letter_code
_entity_poly.pdbx_strand_id
1 'polypeptide(L)'
;MKPVISALGPMLLLSACTSPIEPVSVQMIRILPPEGLIVPCDKPSLVGRTPIQTLSTDIPNLKRALKECAFQAESYLKWRAAQQASDTEE
;
A
#
# COMPACT_ATOMS: atom_id res chain seq x y z
N MET A 1 13.86 74.52 31.76
CA MET A 1 13.65 73.87 30.44
C MET A 1 13.86 72.37 30.64
N LYS A 2 12.87 71.54 30.32
CA LYS A 2 12.85 70.08 30.60
C LYS A 2 13.50 69.32 29.43
N PRO A 3 14.32 68.28 29.66
CA PRO A 3 14.72 67.39 28.58
C PRO A 3 13.58 66.43 28.22
N VAL A 4 13.26 66.35 26.93
CA VAL A 4 12.33 65.38 26.35
C VAL A 4 13.09 64.07 26.19
N ILE A 5 12.75 63.07 27.00
CA ILE A 5 13.29 61.72 26.91
C ILE A 5 12.60 61.04 25.73
N SER A 6 13.34 60.92 24.62
CA SER A 6 12.92 60.21 23.41
C SER A 6 12.79 58.72 23.72
N ALA A 7 11.56 58.22 23.75
CA ALA A 7 11.25 56.80 23.90
C ALA A 7 11.54 56.06 22.57
N LEU A 8 12.81 55.76 22.32
CA LEU A 8 13.20 54.75 21.33
C LEU A 8 13.65 53.48 22.03
N GLY A 9 12.88 52.41 21.82
CA GLY A 9 13.35 51.03 21.94
C GLY A 9 12.93 50.33 23.23
N PRO A 10 11.82 49.56 23.18
CA PRO A 10 12.02 48.12 23.31
C PRO A 10 11.11 47.36 22.33
N MET A 11 11.30 47.54 21.02
CA MET A 11 10.65 46.72 19.99
C MET A 11 11.60 45.76 19.28
N LEU A 12 12.83 45.60 19.77
CA LEU A 12 13.87 44.74 19.18
C LEU A 12 14.15 43.45 19.97
N LEU A 13 13.44 43.19 21.06
CA LEU A 13 13.73 42.07 21.98
C LEU A 13 12.86 40.81 21.74
N LEU A 14 12.00 40.80 20.73
CA LEU A 14 11.05 39.70 20.48
C LEU A 14 11.45 38.77 19.31
N SER A 15 12.56 39.01 18.62
CA SER A 15 12.97 38.20 17.46
C SER A 15 13.83 36.97 17.78
N ALA A 16 14.12 36.67 19.05
CA ALA A 16 15.16 35.69 19.42
C ALA A 16 14.67 34.29 19.84
N CYS A 17 13.37 33.99 19.85
CA CYS A 17 12.87 32.69 20.36
C CYS A 17 12.34 31.71 19.31
N THR A 18 12.48 31.97 18.01
CA THR A 18 12.10 30.99 16.99
C THR A 18 13.31 30.13 16.62
N SER A 19 13.43 28.97 17.28
CA SER A 19 14.30 27.90 16.76
C SER A 19 13.65 27.37 15.47
N PRO A 20 14.40 27.22 14.36
CA PRO A 20 13.88 26.56 13.17
C PRO A 20 13.40 25.15 13.53
N ILE A 21 12.13 24.87 13.27
CA ILE A 21 11.61 23.51 13.36
C ILE A 21 12.01 22.82 12.07
N GLU A 22 12.94 21.87 12.15
CA GLU A 22 13.27 21.03 11.00
C GLU A 22 12.06 20.13 10.69
N PRO A 23 11.61 20.08 9.43
CA PRO A 23 10.52 19.20 9.06
C PRO A 23 10.98 17.75 9.21
N VAL A 24 10.35 17.01 10.13
CA VAL A 24 10.53 15.56 10.23
C VAL A 24 9.89 14.92 9.00
N SER A 25 10.72 14.39 8.09
CA SER A 25 10.23 13.64 6.94
C SER A 25 9.85 12.23 7.39
N VAL A 26 8.56 11.92 7.39
CA VAL A 26 8.09 10.55 7.62
C VAL A 26 8.22 9.79 6.30
N GLN A 27 9.09 8.78 6.24
CA GLN A 27 9.15 7.88 5.10
C GLN A 27 8.14 6.75 5.30
N MET A 28 7.13 6.67 4.43
CA MET A 28 6.19 5.56 4.42
C MET A 28 6.86 4.33 3.81
N ILE A 29 7.17 3.33 4.62
CA ILE A 29 7.71 2.05 4.14
C ILE A 29 6.54 1.20 3.66
N ARG A 30 6.42 1.02 2.34
CA ARG A 30 5.38 0.16 1.77
C ARG A 30 5.87 -1.29 1.74
N ILE A 31 5.30 -2.13 2.58
CA ILE A 31 5.58 -3.57 2.58
C ILE A 31 4.97 -4.20 1.33
N LEU A 32 5.83 -4.88 0.54
CA LEU A 32 5.42 -5.60 -0.65
C LEU A 32 5.03 -7.04 -0.29
N PRO A 33 4.11 -7.66 -1.04
CA PRO A 33 3.84 -9.08 -0.87
C PRO A 33 5.11 -9.90 -1.14
N PRO A 34 5.28 -11.04 -0.46
CA PRO A 34 6.29 -12.03 -0.80
C PRO A 34 6.31 -12.35 -2.29
N GLU A 35 7.51 -12.58 -2.82
CA GLU A 35 7.70 -13.01 -4.20
C GLU A 35 6.94 -14.32 -4.46
N GLY A 36 6.32 -14.43 -5.63
CA GLY A 36 5.51 -15.61 -5.99
C GLY A 36 4.13 -15.69 -5.34
N LEU A 37 3.72 -14.73 -4.49
CA LEU A 37 2.37 -14.71 -3.90
C LEU A 37 1.26 -14.48 -4.94
N ILE A 38 1.56 -13.66 -5.96
CA ILE A 38 0.70 -13.47 -7.13
C ILE A 38 1.55 -13.79 -8.37
N VAL A 39 1.21 -14.86 -9.08
CA VAL A 39 1.79 -15.14 -10.39
C VAL A 39 0.71 -15.06 -11.47
N PRO A 40 1.08 -14.85 -12.75
CA PRO A 40 0.11 -14.84 -13.83
C PRO A 40 -0.70 -16.13 -13.88
N CYS A 41 -2.01 -15.97 -13.99
CA CYS A 41 -2.96 -17.06 -14.10
C CYS A 41 -3.26 -17.35 -15.55
N ASP A 42 -2.64 -18.40 -16.09
CA ASP A 42 -2.83 -18.77 -17.48
C ASP A 42 -4.19 -19.44 -17.71
N LYS A 43 -4.99 -18.81 -18.57
CA LYS A 43 -6.22 -19.40 -19.06
C LYS A 43 -5.86 -20.56 -20.00
N PRO A 44 -6.34 -21.79 -19.74
CA PRO A 44 -6.11 -22.90 -20.65
C PRO A 44 -6.84 -22.68 -21.98
N SER A 45 -6.25 -23.19 -23.07
CA SER A 45 -6.89 -23.19 -24.38
C SER A 45 -8.11 -24.10 -24.37
N LEU A 46 -9.22 -23.62 -24.94
CA LEU A 46 -10.45 -24.39 -25.10
C LEU A 46 -10.48 -24.95 -26.52
N VAL A 47 -10.42 -26.27 -26.65
CA VAL A 47 -10.24 -26.95 -27.94
C VAL A 47 -11.46 -27.77 -28.36
N GLY A 48 -12.40 -28.01 -27.44
CA GLY A 48 -13.60 -28.78 -27.69
C GLY A 48 -14.47 -28.10 -28.75
N ARG A 49 -14.75 -28.83 -29.83
CA ARG A 49 -15.67 -28.40 -30.90
C ARG A 49 -17.05 -29.04 -30.78
N THR A 50 -17.21 -29.95 -29.84
CA THR A 50 -18.46 -30.67 -29.56
C THR A 50 -18.73 -30.66 -28.06
N PRO A 51 -20.01 -30.79 -27.64
CA PRO A 51 -20.35 -30.81 -26.21
C PRO A 51 -19.60 -31.89 -25.43
N ILE A 52 -19.41 -33.07 -26.02
CA ILE A 52 -18.70 -34.18 -25.38
C ILE A 52 -17.23 -33.83 -25.11
N GLN A 53 -16.53 -33.21 -26.07
CA GLN A 53 -15.13 -32.79 -25.90
C GLN A 53 -14.98 -31.68 -24.87
N THR A 54 -15.89 -30.70 -24.88
CA THR A 54 -15.87 -29.61 -23.89
C THR A 54 -16.09 -30.13 -22.48
N LEU A 55 -17.07 -31.03 -22.29
CA LEU A 55 -17.36 -31.63 -20.98
C LEU A 55 -16.19 -32.48 -20.46
N SER A 56 -15.54 -33.26 -21.33
CA SER A 56 -14.50 -34.20 -20.92
C SER A 56 -13.11 -33.59 -20.77
N THR A 57 -12.81 -32.52 -21.51
CA THR A 57 -11.45 -31.99 -21.63
C THR A 57 -11.35 -30.54 -21.17
N ASP A 58 -12.18 -29.66 -21.75
CA ASP A 58 -12.07 -28.23 -21.50
C ASP A 58 -12.50 -27.87 -20.06
N ILE A 59 -13.64 -28.40 -19.60
CA ILE A 59 -14.16 -28.10 -18.26
C ILE A 59 -13.20 -28.57 -17.15
N PRO A 60 -12.67 -29.81 -17.16
CA PRO A 60 -11.70 -30.24 -16.16
C PRO A 60 -10.42 -29.39 -16.16
N ASN A 61 -9.90 -29.07 -17.34
CA ASN A 61 -8.71 -28.22 -17.47
C ASN A 61 -8.94 -26.81 -16.93
N LEU A 62 -10.09 -26.22 -17.27
CA LEU A 62 -10.50 -24.92 -16.76
C LEU A 62 -10.67 -24.94 -15.24
N LYS A 63 -11.34 -25.96 -14.69
CA LYS A 63 -11.52 -26.12 -13.24
C LYS A 63 -10.19 -26.23 -12.51
N ARG A 64 -9.23 -26.98 -13.06
CA ARG A 64 -7.89 -27.12 -12.50
C ARG A 64 -7.15 -25.79 -12.48
N ALA A 65 -7.12 -25.07 -13.60
CA ALA A 65 -6.47 -23.77 -13.70
C ALA A 65 -7.10 -22.75 -12.73
N LEU A 66 -8.43 -22.68 -12.68
CA LEU A 66 -9.14 -21.78 -11.77
C LEU A 66 -8.88 -22.10 -10.29
N LYS A 67 -8.75 -23.39 -9.94
CA LYS A 67 -8.45 -23.79 -8.56
C LYS A 67 -7.10 -23.25 -8.10
N GLU A 68 -6.08 -23.34 -8.95
CA GLU A 68 -4.74 -22.79 -8.66
C GLU A 68 -4.80 -21.28 -8.48
N CYS A 69 -5.49 -20.59 -9.38
CA CYS A 69 -5.68 -19.14 -9.31
C CYS A 69 -6.44 -18.67 -8.08
N ALA A 70 -7.47 -19.42 -7.68
CA ALA A 70 -8.24 -19.11 -6.47
C ALA A 70 -7.35 -19.21 -5.23
N PHE A 71 -6.47 -20.21 -5.15
CA PHE A 71 -5.54 -20.36 -4.04
C PHE A 71 -4.57 -19.17 -3.91
N GLN A 72 -4.03 -18.69 -5.03
CA GLN A 72 -3.14 -17.53 -5.05
C GLN A 72 -3.87 -16.24 -4.63
N ALA A 73 -5.09 -16.04 -5.15
CA ALA A 73 -5.92 -14.90 -4.76
C ALA A 73 -6.26 -14.92 -3.26
N GLU A 74 -6.65 -16.07 -2.71
CA GLU A 74 -6.90 -16.23 -1.28
C GLU A 74 -5.65 -15.96 -0.44
N SER A 75 -4.50 -16.48 -0.86
CA SER A 75 -3.21 -16.26 -0.19
C SER A 75 -2.85 -14.78 -0.13
N TYR A 76 -3.04 -14.06 -1.25
CA TYR A 76 -2.84 -12.62 -1.31
C TYR A 76 -3.78 -11.84 -0.38
N LEU A 77 -5.08 -12.20 -0.38
CA LEU A 77 -6.05 -11.55 0.48
C LEU A 77 -5.75 -11.75 1.97
N LYS A 78 -5.31 -12.95 2.36
CA LYS A 78 -4.88 -13.25 3.74
C LYS A 78 -3.66 -12.43 4.14
N TRP A 79 -2.64 -12.37 3.27
CA TRP A 79 -1.47 -11.55 3.52
C TRP A 79 -1.84 -10.08 3.71
N ARG A 80 -2.70 -9.52 2.85
CA ARG A 80 -3.17 -8.13 3.01
C ARG A 80 -3.90 -7.89 4.32
N ALA A 81 -4.79 -8.81 4.71
CA ALA A 81 -5.53 -8.69 5.96
C ALA A 81 -4.60 -8.73 7.18
N ALA A 82 -3.57 -9.59 7.16
CA ALA A 82 -2.56 -9.64 8.21
C ALA A 82 -1.78 -8.33 8.31
N GLN A 83 -1.41 -7.72 7.18
CA GLN A 83 -0.72 -6.43 7.18
C GLN A 83 -1.58 -5.30 7.75
N GLN A 84 -2.87 -5.26 7.38
CA GLN A 84 -3.80 -4.26 7.93
C GLN A 84 -4.01 -4.43 9.44
N ALA A 85 -4.05 -5.68 9.93
CA ALA A 85 -4.17 -5.94 11.36
C ALA A 85 -2.94 -5.47 12.14
N SER A 86 -1.73 -5.77 11.65
CA SER A 86 -0.49 -5.30 12.28
C SER A 86 -0.36 -3.78 12.27
N ASP A 87 -0.86 -3.11 11.23
CA ASP A 87 -0.83 -1.63 11.15
C ASP A 87 -1.82 -0.96 12.13
N THR A 88 -2.77 -1.70 12.71
CA THR A 88 -3.79 -1.17 13.64
C THR A 88 -3.40 -1.34 15.10
N GLU A 89 -2.39 -2.17 15.39
CA GLU A 89 -1.91 -2.47 16.74
C GLU A 89 -0.69 -1.62 17.16
N GLU A 90 -0.22 -0.71 16.29
CA GLU A 90 0.84 0.29 16.55
C GLU A 90 0.28 1.68 16.92
#